data_AF-A0A7M1T6Q6-F1
#
_entry.id   AF-A0A7M1T6Q6-F1
#
_cell.length_a   1.000
_cell.length_b   1.000
_cell.length_c   1.000
_cell.angle_alpha   90.00
_cell.angle_beta   90.00
_cell.angle_gamma   90.00
#
_symmetry.space_group_name_H-M   'P 1'
#
loop_
_entity.id
_entity.type
_entity.pdbx_description
1 polymer ?
#
loop_
_entity_poly.entity_id
_entity_poly.type
_entity_poly.pdbx_seq_one_letter_code
_entity_poly.pdbx_strand_id
1 'polypeptide(L)'
;MRQNEVSLAEALKAFLDKSPMKHQLNEMRIQQLWEELMGKTVARYTDRVEWKQGKLIITTPVAALKQELIFSRERIKQLFNDALEETLIEEVIIR
;
A
#
# COMPACT_ATOMS: atom_id res chain seq x y z
N MET A 1 22.03 -31.71 11.52
CA MET A 1 20.55 -31.69 11.43
C MET A 1 19.99 -30.31 11.82
N ARG A 2 20.37 -29.20 11.14
CA ARG A 2 19.90 -27.83 11.47
C ARG A 2 19.07 -27.16 10.35
N GLN A 3 18.86 -27.86 9.23
CA GLN A 3 18.29 -27.27 8.01
C GLN A 3 16.75 -27.30 8.00
N ASN A 4 16.14 -28.28 8.67
CA ASN A 4 14.68 -28.45 8.70
C ASN A 4 13.95 -27.39 9.55
N GLU A 5 14.54 -26.95 10.66
CA GLU A 5 13.91 -25.97 11.56
C GLU A 5 13.81 -24.58 10.91
N VAL A 6 14.83 -24.18 10.14
CA VAL A 6 14.83 -22.92 9.38
C VAL A 6 13.71 -22.92 8.33
N SER A 7 13.52 -24.05 7.62
CA SER A 7 12.47 -24.16 6.60
C SER A 7 11.05 -24.05 7.16
N LEU A 8 10.81 -24.58 8.37
CA LEU A 8 9.50 -24.49 9.02
C LEU A 8 9.22 -23.08 9.54
N ALA A 9 10.22 -22.42 10.11
CA ALA A 9 10.11 -21.03 10.56
C ALA A 9 9.84 -20.07 9.37
N GLU A 10 10.51 -20.27 8.24
CA GLU A 10 10.29 -19.51 7.01
C GLU A 10 8.90 -19.78 6.41
N ALA A 11 8.46 -21.04 6.38
CA ALA A 11 7.13 -21.40 5.89
C ALA A 11 6.02 -20.83 6.78
N LEU A 12 6.21 -20.85 8.11
CA LEU A 12 5.28 -20.25 9.06
C LEU A 12 5.23 -18.73 8.90
N LYS A 13 6.38 -18.08 8.73
CA LYS A 13 6.46 -16.64 8.46
C LYS A 13 5.74 -16.28 7.17
N ALA A 14 5.97 -17.01 6.09
CA ALA A 14 5.27 -16.82 4.81
C ALA A 14 3.75 -17.07 4.92
N PHE A 15 3.33 -18.01 5.76
CA PHE A 15 1.90 -18.26 6.02
C PHE A 15 1.27 -17.10 6.81
N LEU A 16 1.93 -16.63 7.87
CA LEU A 16 1.49 -15.48 8.66
C LEU A 16 1.49 -14.18 7.83
N ASP A 17 2.49 -14.00 6.95
CA ASP A 17 2.57 -12.87 6.02
C ASP A 17 1.44 -12.87 4.99
N LYS A 18 0.93 -14.07 4.63
CA LYS A 18 -0.22 -14.27 3.74
C LYS A 18 -1.55 -14.35 4.49
N SER A 19 -1.55 -14.15 5.81
CA SER A 19 -2.77 -14.20 6.60
C SER A 19 -3.74 -13.08 6.17
N PRO A 20 -5.05 -13.37 6.00
CA PRO A 20 -6.06 -12.36 5.73
C PRO A 20 -6.05 -11.20 6.74
N MET A 21 -5.67 -11.49 7.99
CA MET A 21 -5.60 -10.48 9.05
C MET A 21 -4.49 -9.45 8.80
N LYS A 22 -3.31 -9.88 8.34
CA LYS A 22 -2.21 -8.95 8.01
C LYS A 22 -2.58 -8.08 6.81
N HIS A 23 -3.21 -8.67 5.81
CA HIS A 23 -3.70 -7.94 4.64
C HIS A 23 -4.69 -6.84 5.03
N GLN A 24 -5.70 -7.19 5.83
CA GLN A 24 -6.73 -6.24 6.25
C GLN A 24 -6.16 -5.12 7.13
N LEU A 25 -5.20 -5.43 7.99
CA LEU A 25 -4.49 -4.43 8.78
C LEU A 25 -3.70 -3.45 7.89
N ASN A 26 -3.01 -3.96 6.86
CA ASN A 26 -2.26 -3.14 5.92
C ASN A 26 -3.18 -2.22 5.10
N GLU A 27 -4.33 -2.72 4.63
CA GLU A 27 -5.33 -1.90 3.95
C GLU A 27 -5.84 -0.76 4.85
N MET A 28 -6.17 -1.06 6.11
CA MET A 28 -6.60 -0.03 7.07
C MET A 28 -5.53 1.04 7.31
N ARG A 29 -4.26 0.62 7.49
CA ARG A 29 -3.13 1.56 7.66
C ARG A 29 -2.99 2.46 6.45
N ILE A 30 -3.09 1.92 5.24
CA ILE A 30 -2.99 2.69 4.00
C ILE A 30 -4.12 3.70 3.87
N GLN A 31 -5.36 3.32 4.21
CA GLN A 31 -6.49 4.25 4.19
C GLN A 31 -6.30 5.41 5.17
N GLN A 32 -5.80 5.13 6.39
CA GLN A 32 -5.51 6.16 7.39
C GLN A 32 -4.39 7.10 6.94
N LEU A 33 -3.28 6.53 6.46
CA LEU A 33 -2.14 7.31 5.95
C LEU A 33 -2.49 8.12 4.71
N TRP A 34 -3.47 7.70 3.91
CA TRP A 34 -3.85 8.44 2.70
C TRP A 34 -4.28 9.87 2.98
N GLU A 35 -5.23 10.07 3.89
CA GLU A 35 -5.65 11.43 4.24
C GLU A 35 -4.53 12.21 4.95
N GLU A 36 -3.75 11.55 5.80
CA GLU A 36 -2.64 12.18 6.53
C GLU A 36 -1.54 12.70 5.60
N LEU A 37 -1.10 11.86 4.65
CA LEU A 37 0.04 12.16 3.77
C LEU A 37 -0.36 13.03 2.58
N MET A 38 -1.55 12.81 2.01
CA MET A 38 -2.01 13.53 0.81
C MET A 38 -2.85 14.77 1.15
N GLY A 39 -3.37 14.85 2.36
CA GLY A 39 -4.23 15.93 2.83
C GLY A 39 -5.70 15.78 2.43
N LYS A 40 -6.55 16.49 3.18
CA LYS A 40 -8.01 16.42 3.10
C LYS A 40 -8.59 16.69 1.71
N THR A 41 -8.00 17.62 0.96
CA THR A 41 -8.49 17.99 -0.38
C THR A 41 -8.30 16.84 -1.37
N VAL A 42 -7.10 16.23 -1.40
CA VAL A 42 -6.82 15.08 -2.27
C VAL A 42 -7.68 13.90 -1.87
N ALA A 43 -7.76 13.61 -0.56
CA ALA A 43 -8.60 12.54 -0.03
C ALA A 43 -10.08 12.71 -0.44
N ARG A 44 -10.63 13.92 -0.34
CA ARG A 44 -12.01 14.22 -0.74
C ARG A 44 -12.33 13.93 -2.20
N TYR A 45 -11.37 14.15 -3.10
CA TYR A 45 -11.54 13.92 -4.54
C TYR A 45 -11.03 12.54 -4.99
N THR A 46 -10.57 11.71 -4.05
CA THR A 46 -10.21 10.33 -4.31
C THR A 46 -11.43 9.46 -4.01
N ASP A 47 -11.89 8.70 -5.00
CA ASP A 47 -13.05 7.81 -4.85
C ASP A 47 -12.65 6.54 -4.08
N ARG A 48 -11.45 6.02 -4.35
CA ARG A 48 -10.98 4.80 -3.70
C ARG A 48 -9.47 4.72 -3.61
N VAL A 49 -9.00 4.18 -2.48
CA VAL A 49 -7.61 3.80 -2.26
C VAL A 49 -7.59 2.38 -1.72
N GLU A 50 -6.93 1.49 -2.46
CA GLU A 50 -6.83 0.07 -2.14
C GLU A 50 -5.39 -0.37 -2.27
N TRP A 51 -4.96 -1.30 -1.42
CA TRP A 51 -3.68 -1.98 -1.60
C TRP A 51 -3.91 -3.45 -1.85
N LYS A 52 -3.32 -3.97 -2.93
CA LYS A 52 -3.46 -5.37 -3.30
C LYS A 52 -2.19 -5.87 -3.94
N GLN A 53 -1.59 -6.91 -3.36
CA GLN A 53 -0.42 -7.60 -3.92
C GLN A 53 0.72 -6.63 -4.30
N GLY A 54 1.09 -5.75 -3.36
CA GLY A 54 2.14 -4.76 -3.59
C GLY A 54 1.71 -3.53 -4.40
N LYS A 55 0.45 -3.46 -4.85
CA LYS A 55 -0.03 -2.37 -5.70
C LYS A 55 -0.95 -1.45 -4.93
N LEU A 56 -0.59 -0.17 -4.83
CA LEU A 56 -1.48 0.87 -4.36
C LEU A 56 -2.33 1.37 -5.53
N ILE A 57 -3.62 1.08 -5.51
CA ILE A 57 -4.57 1.45 -6.55
C ILE A 57 -5.37 2.65 -6.06
N ILE A 58 -5.27 3.75 -6.79
CA ILE A 58 -5.93 5.01 -6.49
C ILE A 58 -6.91 5.30 -7.63
N THR A 59 -8.18 5.48 -7.30
CA THR A 59 -9.24 5.80 -8.25
C THR A 59 -9.75 7.21 -7.98
N THR A 60 -9.79 8.06 -9.00
CA THR A 60 -10.39 9.40 -8.88
C THR A 60 -11.21 9.74 -10.13
N PRO A 61 -12.44 10.28 -9.96
CA PRO A 61 -13.24 10.75 -11.07
C PRO A 61 -12.77 12.10 -11.62
N VAL A 62 -11.85 12.79 -10.91
CA VAL A 62 -11.41 14.14 -11.25
C VAL A 62 -10.19 14.08 -12.17
N ALA A 63 -10.37 14.45 -13.43
CA ALA A 63 -9.32 14.36 -14.45
C ALA A 63 -8.04 15.13 -14.11
N ALA A 64 -8.16 16.33 -13.52
CA ALA A 64 -7.00 17.13 -13.10
C ALA A 64 -6.20 16.42 -11.99
N LEU A 65 -6.88 15.95 -10.95
CA LEU A 65 -6.23 15.19 -9.87
C LEU A 65 -5.60 13.90 -10.38
N LYS A 66 -6.26 13.19 -11.30
CA LYS A 66 -5.70 12.00 -11.94
C LYS A 66 -4.34 12.29 -12.58
N GLN A 67 -4.22 13.39 -13.31
CA GLN A 67 -2.94 13.79 -13.93
C GLN A 67 -1.88 14.10 -12.87
N GLU A 68 -2.21 14.89 -11.86
CA GLU A 68 -1.28 15.21 -10.75
C GLU A 68 -0.78 13.96 -10.03
N LEU A 69 -1.67 12.99 -9.76
CA LEU A 69 -1.32 11.70 -9.16
C LEU A 69 -0.42 10.85 -10.07
N ILE A 70 -0.65 10.88 -11.40
CA ILE A 70 0.22 10.21 -12.37
C ILE A 70 1.63 10.80 -12.33
N PHE A 71 1.76 12.13 -12.32
CA PHE A 71 3.07 12.80 -12.24
C PHE A 71 3.79 12.55 -10.92
N SER A 72 3.05 12.43 -9.82
CA SER A 72 3.60 12.20 -8.48
C SER A 72 3.71 10.73 -8.08
N ARG A 73 3.40 9.79 -8.97
CA ARG A 73 3.32 8.35 -8.70
C ARG A 73 4.50 7.77 -7.92
N GLU A 74 5.72 8.05 -8.37
CA GLU A 74 6.93 7.51 -7.72
C GLU A 74 7.17 8.14 -6.34
N ARG A 75 6.83 9.42 -6.18
CA ARG A 75 6.89 10.12 -4.90
C ARG A 75 5.88 9.55 -3.92
N ILE A 76 4.65 9.25 -4.37
CA ILE A 76 3.62 8.60 -3.55
C ILE A 76 4.15 7.25 -3.05
N LYS A 77 4.71 6.43 -3.94
CA LYS A 77 5.29 5.13 -3.54
C LYS A 77 6.33 5.27 -2.43
N GLN A 78 7.29 6.19 -2.60
CA GLN A 78 8.33 6.44 -1.61
C GLN A 78 7.74 6.92 -0.28
N LEU A 79 6.90 7.95 -0.33
CA LEU A 79 6.28 8.56 0.85
C LEU A 79 5.52 7.55 1.72
N PHE A 80 4.76 6.64 1.09
CA PHE A 80 4.00 5.63 1.82
C PHE A 80 4.88 4.52 2.38
N ASN A 81 5.88 4.03 1.64
CA ASN A 81 6.80 3.03 2.16
C ASN A 81 7.61 3.60 3.34
N ASP A 82 8.03 4.87 3.25
CA ASP A 82 8.72 5.57 4.33
C ASP A 82 7.82 5.68 5.57
N ALA A 83 6.55 6.08 5.40
CA ALA A 83 5.59 6.19 6.50
C ALA A 83 5.18 4.83 7.10
N LEU A 84 5.22 3.76 6.31
CA LEU A 84 4.91 2.41 6.77
C LEU A 84 6.11 1.71 7.43
N GLU A 85 7.31 2.27 7.29
CA GLU A 85 8.60 1.67 7.66
C GLU A 85 8.83 0.28 7.03
N GLU A 86 8.21 0.04 5.86
CA GLU A 86 8.23 -1.24 5.16
C GLU A 86 8.09 -1.01 3.65
N THR A 87 8.82 -1.77 2.84
CA THR A 87 8.67 -1.77 1.37
C THR A 87 7.45 -2.57 0.95
N LEU A 88 6.26 -2.04 1.23
CA LEU A 88 4.97 -2.70 0.99
C LEU A 88 4.36 -2.35 -0.37
N ILE A 89 4.64 -1.15 -0.88
CA ILE A 89 4.13 -0.65 -2.16
C ILE A 89 5.24 -0.76 -3.20
N GLU A 90 5.06 -1.68 -4.14
CA GLU A 90 5.93 -1.95 -5.26
C GLU A 90 5.54 -1.08 -6.48
N GLU A 91 4.23 -0.91 -6.68
CA GLU A 91 3.65 -0.18 -7.81
C GLU A 91 2.48 0.69 -7.35
N VAL A 92 2.30 1.84 -8.00
CA VAL A 92 1.14 2.72 -7.79
C VAL A 92 0.35 2.79 -9.11
N ILE A 93 -0.94 2.51 -9.07
CA ILE A 93 -1.81 2.50 -10.26
C ILE A 93 -2.88 3.58 -10.08
N ILE A 94 -2.96 4.51 -11.04
CA ILE A 94 -3.96 5.58 -11.04
C ILE A 94 -5.05 5.25 -12.06
N ARG A 95 -6.31 5.22 -11.59
CA ARG A 95 -7.52 4.93 -12.38
C ARG A 95 -8.44 6.12 -12.47
#